data_AF-A0A947FNF0-F1
#
_entry.id   AF-A0A947FNF0-F1
#
_cell.length_a   1.000
_cell.length_b   1.000
_cell.length_c   1.000
_cell.angle_alpha   90.00
_cell.angle_beta   90.00
_cell.angle_gamma   90.00
#
_symmetry.space_group_name_H-M   'P 1'
#
loop_
_entity.id
_entity.type
_entity.pdbx_description
1 polymer ?
#
loop_
_entity_poly.entity_id
_entity_poly.type
_entity_poly.pdbx_seq_one_letter_code
_entity_poly.pdbx_strand_id
1 'polypeptide(L)'
;MLYKSRPAVVTDVGEKITIQIEPKKAKRVRDKDIELLHSGPIANASELVAEPVDVEEAWELLDGESCNLADLSDLLFGDFTPETAWSSWVAVAEGVHFSGGPAEIIARSRDEIETDLEQILLKQQEEEAKQRFFENIKNATLDDAD
;
A
#
# COMPACT_ATOMS: atom_id res chain seq x y z
N MET A 1 -13.47 -4.27 -4.22
CA MET A 1 -13.75 -3.14 -3.29
C MET A 1 -12.69 -3.11 -2.20
N LEU A 2 -12.47 -1.97 -1.55
CA LEU A 2 -11.75 -1.84 -0.30
C LEU A 2 -12.70 -1.77 0.89
N TYR A 3 -12.28 -2.39 1.98
CA TYR A 3 -12.85 -2.19 3.31
C TYR A 3 -11.71 -2.16 4.31
N LYS A 4 -11.47 -1.01 4.96
CA LYS A 4 -10.35 -0.80 5.89
C LYS A 4 -8.99 -1.21 5.29
N SER A 5 -8.70 -0.69 4.09
CA SER A 5 -7.45 -0.95 3.35
C SER A 5 -7.22 -2.42 2.97
N ARG A 6 -8.25 -3.28 3.07
CA ARG A 6 -8.19 -4.68 2.62
C ARG A 6 -9.15 -4.92 1.47
N PRO A 7 -8.82 -5.82 0.53
CA PRO A 7 -9.70 -6.15 -0.56
C PRO A 7 -10.90 -6.94 -0.03
N ALA A 8 -12.05 -6.72 -0.63
CA ALA A 8 -13.28 -7.44 -0.36
C ALA A 8 -14.16 -7.55 -1.62
N VAL A 9 -14.95 -8.61 -1.69
CA VAL A 9 -15.93 -8.88 -2.76
C VAL A 9 -17.33 -8.63 -2.22
N VAL A 10 -18.18 -7.97 -3.01
CA VAL A 10 -19.60 -7.77 -2.65
C VAL A 10 -20.36 -9.06 -2.92
N THR A 11 -21.13 -9.54 -1.95
CA THR A 11 -21.94 -10.76 -2.09
C THR A 11 -23.44 -10.49 -2.08
N ASP A 12 -23.89 -9.38 -1.48
CA ASP A 12 -25.31 -8.99 -1.46
C ASP A 12 -25.45 -7.47 -1.27
N VAL A 13 -26.46 -6.88 -1.92
CA VAL A 13 -26.76 -5.45 -1.85
C VAL A 13 -28.20 -5.25 -1.41
N GLY A 14 -28.38 -4.68 -0.21
CA GLY A 14 -29.66 -4.27 0.34
C GLY A 14 -29.54 -2.93 1.08
N GLU A 15 -30.23 -2.76 2.21
CA GLU A 15 -30.07 -1.56 3.08
C GLU A 15 -28.63 -1.38 3.57
N LYS A 16 -27.91 -2.49 3.73
CA LYS A 16 -26.47 -2.55 3.96
C LYS A 16 -25.85 -3.48 2.93
N ILE A 17 -24.60 -3.24 2.60
CA ILE A 17 -23.84 -4.06 1.65
C ILE A 17 -23.19 -5.20 2.42
N THR A 18 -23.36 -6.43 1.95
CA THR A 18 -22.64 -7.59 2.48
C THR A 18 -21.38 -7.79 1.66
N ILE A 19 -20.24 -7.79 2.35
CA ILE A 19 -18.92 -8.01 1.75
C ILE A 19 -18.28 -9.27 2.32
N GLN A 20 -17.48 -9.93 1.49
CA GLN A 20 -16.64 -11.06 1.85
C GLN A 20 -15.17 -10.62 1.80
N ILE A 21 -14.50 -10.69 2.95
CA ILE A 21 -13.09 -10.30 3.11
C ILE A 21 -12.18 -11.52 2.93
N GLU A 22 -12.59 -12.65 3.48
CA GLU A 22 -11.92 -13.96 3.39
C GLU A 22 -12.99 -15.04 3.17
N PRO A 23 -12.65 -16.26 2.73
CA PRO A 23 -13.63 -17.28 2.34
C PRO A 23 -14.61 -17.66 3.46
N LYS A 24 -14.24 -17.41 4.72
CA LYS A 24 -15.07 -17.69 5.91
C LYS A 24 -15.51 -16.44 6.67
N LYS A 25 -15.24 -15.24 6.17
CA LYS A 25 -15.46 -13.97 6.87
C LYS A 25 -16.27 -13.00 6.04
N ALA A 26 -17.57 -12.96 6.32
CA ALA A 26 -18.50 -11.99 5.76
C ALA A 26 -18.79 -10.86 6.76
N LYS A 27 -19.09 -9.66 6.25
CA LYS A 27 -19.46 -8.50 7.06
C LYS A 27 -20.51 -7.64 6.35
N ARG A 28 -21.44 -7.07 7.12
CA ARG A 28 -22.38 -6.03 6.64
C ARG A 28 -21.81 -4.65 6.94
N VAL A 29 -21.71 -3.81 5.92
CA VAL A 29 -21.10 -2.49 5.96
C VAL A 29 -22.03 -1.44 5.34
N ARG A 30 -21.80 -0.16 5.64
CA ARG A 30 -22.49 0.93 4.93
C ARG A 30 -21.71 1.28 3.67
N ASP A 31 -22.40 1.90 2.72
CA ASP A 31 -21.82 2.38 1.47
C ASP A 31 -20.57 3.26 1.70
N LYS A 32 -20.66 4.23 2.60
CA LYS A 32 -19.53 5.09 2.99
C LYS A 32 -18.33 4.38 3.66
N ASP A 33 -18.47 3.11 4.05
CA ASP A 33 -17.40 2.35 4.71
C ASP A 33 -16.57 1.55 3.70
N ILE A 34 -16.89 1.62 2.40
CA ILE A 34 -16.22 0.92 1.32
C ILE A 34 -15.86 1.85 0.17
N GLU A 35 -14.84 1.47 -0.59
CA GLU A 35 -14.42 2.16 -1.79
C GLU A 35 -14.30 1.17 -2.95
N LEU A 36 -14.68 1.59 -4.17
CA LEU A 36 -14.59 0.72 -5.33
C LEU A 36 -13.15 0.64 -5.82
N LEU A 37 -12.65 -0.59 -5.99
CA LEU A 37 -11.38 -0.86 -6.66
C LEU A 37 -11.62 -1.26 -8.10
N HIS A 38 -12.42 -2.30 -8.31
CA HIS A 38 -12.72 -2.88 -9.61
C HIS A 38 -14.07 -3.60 -9.55
N SER A 39 -14.80 -3.67 -10.67
CA SER A 39 -16.14 -4.30 -10.74
C SER A 39 -16.12 -5.82 -10.89
N GLY A 40 -14.95 -6.42 -11.16
CA GLY A 40 -14.82 -7.86 -11.38
C GLY A 40 -15.19 -8.31 -12.80
N PRO A 41 -15.08 -9.62 -13.09
CA PRO A 41 -15.39 -10.71 -12.16
C PRO A 41 -14.20 -11.19 -11.31
N ILE A 42 -14.48 -11.49 -10.04
CA ILE A 42 -13.57 -12.24 -9.15
C ILE A 42 -14.40 -13.08 -8.18
N ALA A 43 -13.98 -14.31 -7.90
CA ALA A 43 -14.71 -15.21 -7.02
C ALA A 43 -14.42 -14.91 -5.53
N ASN A 44 -13.17 -14.60 -5.20
CA ASN A 44 -12.77 -14.29 -3.83
C ASN A 44 -11.67 -13.23 -3.75
N ALA A 45 -11.77 -12.31 -2.77
CA ALA A 45 -10.72 -11.33 -2.51
C ALA A 45 -9.36 -11.97 -2.16
N SER A 46 -9.36 -13.21 -1.66
CA SER A 46 -8.14 -13.97 -1.33
C SER A 46 -7.33 -14.38 -2.56
N GLU A 47 -7.92 -14.34 -3.75
CA GLU A 47 -7.25 -14.63 -5.01
C GLU A 47 -6.41 -13.43 -5.49
N LEU A 48 -6.67 -12.24 -4.96
CA LEU A 48 -5.90 -11.04 -5.27
C LEU A 48 -4.55 -11.11 -4.56
N VAL A 49 -3.54 -11.46 -5.33
CA VAL A 49 -2.13 -11.37 -4.95
C VAL A 49 -1.56 -10.14 -5.65
N ALA A 50 -0.95 -9.25 -4.88
CA ALA A 50 -0.29 -8.08 -5.47
C ALA A 50 0.99 -8.54 -6.15
N GLU A 51 1.17 -8.13 -7.40
CA GLU A 51 2.39 -8.36 -8.15
C GLU A 51 3.30 -7.12 -8.01
N PRO A 52 4.60 -7.30 -7.68
CA PRO A 52 5.54 -6.20 -7.68
C PRO A 52 5.65 -5.58 -9.07
N VAL A 53 5.63 -4.26 -9.14
CA VAL A 53 5.81 -3.48 -10.37
C VAL A 53 6.73 -2.31 -10.09
N ASP A 54 7.54 -1.94 -11.08
CA ASP A 54 8.31 -0.70 -11.01
C ASP A 54 7.36 0.48 -11.23
N VAL A 55 7.33 1.39 -10.26
CA VAL A 55 6.43 2.54 -10.26
C VAL A 55 7.10 3.83 -10.70
N GLU A 56 8.42 3.83 -10.88
CA GLU A 56 9.19 5.05 -11.14
C GLU A 56 8.74 5.73 -12.44
N GLU A 57 8.63 4.97 -13.54
CA GLU A 57 8.23 5.51 -14.85
C GLU A 57 6.82 6.12 -14.81
N ALA A 58 5.85 5.43 -14.20
CA ALA A 58 4.48 5.93 -14.08
C ALA A 58 4.40 7.15 -13.15
N TRP A 59 5.19 7.16 -12.07
CA TRP A 59 5.27 8.28 -11.14
C TRP A 59 5.88 9.52 -11.80
N GLU A 60 7.01 9.37 -12.50
CA GLU A 60 7.67 10.45 -13.24
C GLU A 60 6.76 11.00 -14.35
N LEU A 61 5.99 10.14 -15.02
CA LEU A 61 5.05 10.55 -16.06
C LEU A 61 3.90 11.42 -15.50
N LEU A 62 3.44 11.11 -14.27
CA LEU A 62 2.40 11.89 -13.61
C LEU A 62 2.93 13.24 -13.08
N ASP A 63 4.22 13.37 -12.79
CA ASP A 63 4.89 14.64 -12.43
C ASP A 63 4.15 15.51 -11.40
N GLY A 64 3.65 14.88 -10.32
CA GLY A 64 2.90 15.57 -9.27
C GLY A 64 1.40 15.79 -9.56
N GLU A 65 0.90 15.36 -10.71
CA GLU A 65 -0.52 15.37 -11.04
C GLU A 65 -1.28 14.22 -10.33
N SER A 66 -2.62 14.32 -10.40
CA SER A 66 -3.53 13.32 -9.87
C SER A 66 -4.14 12.46 -10.97
N CYS A 67 -4.33 11.17 -10.72
CA CYS A 67 -5.06 10.25 -11.59
C CYS A 67 -6.04 9.38 -10.79
N ASN A 68 -6.90 8.63 -11.48
CA ASN A 68 -7.71 7.59 -10.83
C ASN A 68 -7.00 6.24 -10.86
N LEU A 69 -7.50 5.25 -10.10
CA LEU A 69 -6.88 3.93 -10.03
C LEU A 69 -6.81 3.20 -11.37
N ALA A 70 -7.82 3.34 -12.23
CA ALA A 70 -7.81 2.69 -13.54
C ALA A 70 -6.69 3.25 -14.42
N ASP A 71 -6.54 4.58 -14.45
CA ASP A 71 -5.46 5.24 -15.17
C ASP A 71 -4.09 4.77 -14.65
N LEU A 72 -3.91 4.70 -13.32
CA LEU A 72 -2.66 4.21 -12.73
C LEU A 72 -2.39 2.74 -13.07
N SER A 73 -3.41 1.89 -13.08
CA SER A 73 -3.27 0.48 -13.49
C SER A 73 -2.89 0.34 -14.96
N ASP A 74 -3.48 1.15 -15.84
CA ASP A 74 -3.10 1.18 -17.25
C ASP A 74 -1.65 1.68 -17.42
N LEU A 75 -1.20 2.66 -16.65
CA LEU A 75 0.19 3.13 -16.68
C LEU A 75 1.19 2.07 -16.21
N LEU A 76 0.88 1.34 -15.14
CA LEU A 76 1.79 0.35 -14.53
C LEU A 76 1.79 -1.00 -15.26
N PHE A 77 0.62 -1.43 -15.75
CA PHE A 77 0.41 -2.79 -16.24
C PHE A 77 -0.16 -2.85 -17.66
N GLY A 78 -0.65 -1.74 -18.21
CA GLY A 78 -1.26 -1.68 -19.54
C GLY A 78 -2.69 -2.25 -19.62
N ASP A 79 -3.28 -2.62 -18.49
CA ASP A 79 -4.67 -3.10 -18.40
C ASP A 79 -5.24 -2.88 -16.99
N PHE A 80 -6.56 -2.72 -16.92
CA PHE A 80 -7.31 -2.58 -15.68
C PHE A 80 -8.13 -3.84 -15.41
N THR A 81 -7.53 -4.78 -14.68
CA THR A 81 -8.13 -6.02 -14.21
C THR A 81 -8.27 -5.99 -12.68
N PRO A 82 -9.01 -6.92 -12.06
CA PRO A 82 -9.04 -7.02 -10.60
C PRO A 82 -7.64 -7.12 -9.96
N GLU A 83 -6.74 -7.87 -10.58
CA GLU A 83 -5.38 -8.12 -10.13
C GLU A 83 -4.49 -6.88 -10.28
N THR A 84 -4.54 -6.19 -11.42
CA THR A 84 -3.74 -4.97 -11.64
C THR A 84 -4.26 -3.82 -10.78
N ALA A 85 -5.60 -3.68 -10.64
CA ALA A 85 -6.21 -2.72 -9.73
C ALA A 85 -5.75 -2.91 -8.28
N TRP A 86 -5.67 -4.16 -7.82
CA TRP A 86 -5.17 -4.47 -6.48
C TRP A 86 -3.68 -4.18 -6.34
N SER A 87 -2.86 -4.58 -7.32
CA SER A 87 -1.41 -4.34 -7.31
C SER A 87 -1.08 -2.84 -7.33
N SER A 88 -1.75 -2.05 -8.19
CA SER A 88 -1.65 -0.59 -8.21
C SER A 88 -2.07 0.02 -6.86
N TRP A 89 -3.16 -0.46 -6.26
CA TRP A 89 -3.56 0.04 -4.94
C TRP A 89 -2.55 -0.28 -3.84
N VAL A 90 -1.89 -1.45 -3.89
CA VAL A 90 -0.82 -1.78 -2.92
C VAL A 90 0.33 -0.79 -3.06
N ALA A 91 0.76 -0.45 -4.27
CA ALA A 91 1.78 0.59 -4.49
C ALA A 91 1.36 1.96 -3.94
N VAL A 92 0.08 2.33 -4.07
CA VAL A 92 -0.45 3.57 -3.46
C VAL A 92 -0.46 3.48 -1.94
N ALA A 93 -0.86 2.34 -1.38
CA ALA A 93 -0.93 2.11 0.06
C ALA A 93 0.44 2.06 0.75
N GLU A 94 1.53 1.78 0.02
CA GLU A 94 2.91 1.93 0.50
C GLU A 94 3.25 3.38 0.84
N GLY A 95 2.61 4.35 0.17
CA GLY A 95 2.74 5.77 0.49
C GLY A 95 4.07 6.41 0.07
N VAL A 96 4.91 5.70 -0.68
CA VAL A 96 6.23 6.20 -1.11
C VAL A 96 6.09 7.18 -2.27
N HIS A 97 5.53 6.74 -3.40
CA HIS A 97 5.41 7.55 -4.62
C HIS A 97 4.03 8.19 -4.80
N PHE A 98 3.01 7.59 -4.18
CA PHE A 98 1.62 8.01 -4.35
C PHE A 98 0.93 8.21 -3.01
N SER A 99 -0.16 8.97 -3.03
CA SER A 99 -1.05 9.17 -1.88
C SER A 99 -2.50 9.31 -2.34
N GLY A 100 -3.46 9.30 -1.40
CA GLY A 100 -4.87 9.51 -1.71
C GLY A 100 -5.72 8.24 -1.70
N GLY A 101 -6.79 8.22 -2.48
CA GLY A 101 -7.77 7.14 -2.57
C GLY A 101 -7.97 6.65 -4.00
N PRO A 102 -8.67 5.52 -4.24
CA PRO A 102 -8.83 4.93 -5.57
C PRO A 102 -9.44 5.87 -6.62
N ALA A 103 -10.23 6.86 -6.18
CA ALA A 103 -10.84 7.84 -7.07
C ALA A 103 -9.91 9.03 -7.40
N GLU A 104 -8.94 9.31 -6.54
CA GLU A 104 -8.03 10.45 -6.67
C GLU A 104 -6.71 10.10 -5.97
N ILE A 105 -5.77 9.64 -6.80
CA ILE A 105 -4.41 9.27 -6.43
C ILE A 105 -3.51 10.41 -6.86
N ILE A 106 -2.68 10.90 -5.95
CA ILE A 106 -1.77 12.02 -6.19
C ILE A 106 -0.34 11.48 -6.24
N ALA A 107 0.37 11.75 -7.33
CA ALA A 107 1.82 11.54 -7.39
C ALA A 107 2.52 12.51 -6.44
N ARG A 108 3.35 11.99 -5.53
CA ARG A 108 4.09 12.81 -4.57
C ARG A 108 5.22 13.55 -5.27
N SER A 109 5.57 14.75 -4.82
CA SER A 109 6.69 15.47 -5.41
C SER A 109 8.03 14.81 -5.08
N ARG A 110 9.03 14.97 -5.95
CA ARG A 110 10.38 14.45 -5.70
C ARG A 110 10.98 14.99 -4.40
N ASP A 111 10.80 16.28 -4.13
CA ASP A 111 11.26 16.94 -2.91
C ASP A 111 10.67 16.30 -1.64
N GLU A 112 9.38 15.95 -1.66
CA GLU A 112 8.72 15.27 -0.52
C GLU A 112 9.28 13.85 -0.31
N ILE A 113 9.52 13.11 -1.38
CA ILE A 113 10.08 11.75 -1.32
C ILE A 113 11.51 11.79 -0.79
N GLU A 114 12.36 12.65 -1.34
CA GLU A 114 13.75 12.81 -0.91
C GLU A 114 13.83 13.19 0.57
N THR A 115 13.00 14.15 1.00
CA THR A 115 12.93 14.55 2.41
C THR A 115 12.57 13.38 3.33
N ASP A 116 11.57 12.57 2.96
CA ASP A 116 11.17 11.41 3.78
C ASP A 116 12.26 10.34 3.84
N LEU A 117 12.91 10.06 2.72
CA LEU A 117 14.01 9.09 2.64
C LEU A 117 15.20 9.54 3.49
N GLU A 118 15.56 10.81 3.47
CA GLU A 118 16.60 11.37 4.33
C GLU A 118 16.26 11.20 5.82
N GLN A 119 14.99 11.44 6.20
CA GLN A 119 14.54 11.26 7.59
C GLN A 119 14.57 9.78 8.01
N ILE A 120 14.20 8.86 7.12
CA ILE A 120 14.29 7.42 7.37
C ILE A 120 15.75 7.01 7.55
N LEU A 121 16.64 7.47 6.67
CA LEU A 121 18.07 7.16 6.73
C LEU A 121 18.70 7.68 8.03
N LEU A 122 18.38 8.91 8.45
CA LEU A 122 18.88 9.49 9.69
C LEU A 122 18.46 8.65 10.91
N LYS A 123 17.18 8.24 10.98
CA LYS A 123 16.67 7.39 12.05
C LYS A 123 17.35 6.02 12.08
N GLN A 124 17.57 5.41 10.91
CA GLN A 124 18.29 4.14 10.81
C GLN A 124 19.73 4.26 11.32
N GLN A 125 20.45 5.32 10.94
CA GLN A 125 21.80 5.58 11.43
C GLN A 125 21.85 5.78 12.96
N GLU A 126 20.88 6.50 13.52
CA GLU A 126 20.77 6.66 14.98
C GLU A 126 20.50 5.33 15.70
N GLU A 127 19.66 4.48 15.14
CA GLU A 127 19.36 3.15 15.68
C GLU A 127 20.57 2.22 15.62
N GLU A 128 21.29 2.20 14.49
CA GLU A 128 22.53 1.44 14.34
C GLU A 128 23.61 1.91 15.33
N ALA A 129 23.77 3.23 15.52
CA ALA A 129 24.71 3.79 16.48
C ALA A 129 24.36 3.37 17.92
N LYS A 130 23.06 3.38 18.27
CA LYS A 130 22.58 2.90 19.57
C LYS A 130 22.85 1.40 19.74
N GLN A 131 22.55 0.58 18.74
CA GLN A 131 22.79 -0.87 18.79
C GLN A 131 24.27 -1.18 18.99
N ARG A 132 25.16 -0.55 18.22
CA ARG A 132 26.62 -0.70 18.37
C ARG A 132 27.10 -0.30 19.76
N PHE A 133 26.57 0.78 20.32
CA PHE A 133 26.91 1.21 21.68
C PHE A 133 26.52 0.15 22.72
N PHE A 134 25.33 -0.44 22.62
CA PHE A 134 24.90 -1.52 23.51
C PHE A 134 25.73 -2.80 23.36
N GLU A 135 26.08 -3.18 22.14
CA GLU A 135 26.96 -4.33 21.88
C GLU A 135 28.34 -4.13 22.53
N ASN A 136 28.91 -2.93 22.38
CA ASN A 136 30.20 -2.59 22.99
C ASN A 136 30.16 -2.67 24.53
N ILE A 137 29.10 -2.17 25.18
CA ILE A 137 28.94 -2.30 26.64
C ILE A 137 28.86 -3.76 27.04
N LYS A 138 28.05 -4.56 26.35
CA LYS A 138 27.86 -5.98 26.67
C LYS A 138 29.18 -6.76 26.58
N ASN A 139 29.96 -6.51 25.54
CA ASN A 139 31.27 -7.16 25.36
C ASN A 139 32.28 -6.72 26.43
N ALA A 140 32.32 -5.42 26.76
CA ALA A 140 33.20 -4.93 27.83
C ALA A 140 32.86 -5.53 29.21
N THR A 141 31.57 -5.76 29.52
CA THR A 141 31.16 -6.42 30.76
C THR A 141 31.43 -7.93 30.81
N LEU A 142 31.66 -8.58 29.67
CA LEU A 142 31.99 -10.00 29.61
C LEU A 142 33.50 -10.24 29.78
N ASP A 143 34.35 -9.33 29.31
CA ASP A 143 35.80 -9.39 29.48
C ASP A 143 36.26 -9.13 30.94
N ASP A 144 35.47 -8.41 31.74
CA ASP A 144 35.76 -8.14 33.16
C ASP A 144 35.35 -9.29 34.11
N ALA A 145 34.80 -10.40 33.60
CA ALA A 145 34.25 -11.52 34.39
C ALA A 145 35.05 -12.83 34.35
N ASP A 146 36.22 -12.86 33.68
CA ASP A 146 37.19 -13.98 33.65
C ASP A 146 38.48 -13.67 34.44
#